data_AF-A0A1I1FAZ7-F1
#
_entry.id   AF-A0A1I1FAZ7-F1
#
_cell.length_a   1.000
_cell.length_b   1.000
_cell.length_c   1.000
_cell.angle_alpha   90.00
_cell.angle_beta   90.00
_cell.angle_gamma   90.00
#
_symmetry.space_group_name_H-M   'P 1'
#
loop_
_entity.id
_entity.type
_entity.pdbx_description
1 polymer ?
#
loop_
_entity_poly.entity_id
_entity_poly.type
_entity_poly.pdbx_seq_one_letter_code
_entity_poly.pdbx_strand_id
1 'polypeptide(L)'
;MEQKPNFAAALPAVGGERIASASAEIVSPKPPPMFGLSADERGLYDHICQTLRLAGVEHMTAGMPIAIIVRTFADWLKASAECEEKGRTQTSKTGWATPTPWADDEKRLKMELGQWLPKACLTIPSLARVRKDTGEKGGQDDLFADLVNHAGTLPASASRH
;
A
#
# COMPACT_ATOMS: atom_id res chain seq x y z
N MET A 1 -3.29 -12.72 49.31
CA MET A 1 -3.70 -11.70 48.31
C MET A 1 -2.46 -11.33 47.52
N GLU A 2 -2.33 -11.89 46.32
CA GLU A 2 -1.20 -11.68 45.41
C GLU A 2 -1.25 -10.29 44.76
N GLN A 3 -0.14 -9.56 44.78
CA GLN A 3 0.07 -8.39 43.92
C GLN A 3 0.59 -8.88 42.57
N LYS A 4 -0.21 -8.70 41.51
CA LYS A 4 0.24 -8.90 40.12
C LYS A 4 1.15 -7.74 39.70
N PRO A 5 2.37 -7.98 39.18
CA PRO A 5 3.13 -6.93 38.55
C PRO A 5 2.50 -6.57 37.20
N ASN A 6 2.07 -5.32 37.07
CA ASN A 6 1.53 -4.76 35.84
C ASN A 6 2.71 -4.42 34.92
N PHE A 7 3.03 -5.29 33.96
CA PHE A 7 4.00 -5.01 32.90
C PHE A 7 3.33 -4.15 31.81
N ALA A 8 3.11 -2.87 32.10
CA ALA A 8 2.85 -1.88 31.08
C ALA A 8 4.21 -1.34 30.61
N ALA A 9 4.72 -1.89 29.51
CA ALA A 9 5.82 -1.27 28.78
C ALA A 9 5.31 0.07 28.21
N ALA A 10 5.79 1.17 28.78
CA ALA A 10 5.52 2.50 28.24
C ALA A 10 6.17 2.61 26.85
N LEU A 11 5.34 2.78 25.82
CA LEU A 11 5.81 3.21 24.50
C LEU A 11 6.42 4.62 24.64
N PRO A 12 7.53 4.92 23.96
CA PRO A 12 8.15 6.24 24.05
C PRO A 12 7.15 7.31 23.62
N ALA A 13 7.11 8.41 24.38
CA ALA A 13 6.25 9.55 24.12
C ALA A 13 6.56 10.14 22.74
N VAL A 14 5.69 9.86 21.77
CA VAL A 14 5.61 10.60 20.52
C VAL A 14 4.50 11.64 20.72
N GLY A 15 4.84 12.91 20.46
CA GLY A 15 3.99 14.08 20.68
C GLY A 15 2.54 13.83 20.28
N GLY A 16 1.64 14.04 21.24
CA GLY A 16 0.21 13.84 21.10
C GLY A 16 -0.47 15.02 20.39
N GLU A 17 0.05 15.48 19.26
CA GLU A 17 -0.70 16.37 18.38
C GLU A 17 -1.43 15.53 17.32
N ARG A 18 -2.76 15.60 17.37
CA ARG A 18 -3.61 15.02 16.34
C ARG A 18 -3.30 15.76 15.05
N ILE A 19 -2.77 15.03 14.08
CA ILE A 19 -2.71 15.48 12.70
C ILE A 19 -4.14 15.86 12.31
N ALA A 20 -4.41 17.16 12.18
CA ALA A 20 -5.57 17.63 11.47
C ALA A 20 -5.30 17.39 9.98
N SER A 21 -5.32 16.13 9.55
CA SER A 21 -5.57 15.86 8.14
C SER A 21 -6.93 16.48 7.90
N ALA A 22 -7.03 17.43 6.97
CA ALA A 22 -8.32 17.83 6.44
C ALA A 22 -9.15 16.55 6.30
N SER A 23 -10.31 16.53 6.95
CA SER A 23 -11.21 15.37 7.05
C SER A 23 -11.84 15.07 5.70
N ALA A 24 -11.02 14.95 4.66
CA ALA A 24 -11.38 14.44 3.36
C ALA A 24 -11.44 12.93 3.51
N GLU A 25 -12.61 12.38 3.27
CA GLU A 25 -12.82 10.94 3.20
C GLU A 25 -11.82 10.35 2.19
N ILE A 26 -10.93 9.46 2.64
CA ILE A 26 -9.94 8.84 1.76
C ILE A 26 -10.69 8.00 0.72
N VAL A 27 -10.68 8.45 -0.53
CA VAL A 27 -11.32 7.76 -1.64
C VAL A 27 -10.38 6.70 -2.20
N SER A 28 -10.89 5.48 -2.33
CA SER A 28 -10.18 4.38 -3.01
C SER A 28 -10.41 4.42 -4.52
N PRO A 29 -9.41 4.07 -5.33
CA PRO A 29 -9.58 3.93 -6.77
C PRO A 29 -10.53 2.77 -7.08
N LYS A 30 -11.29 2.90 -8.17
CA LYS A 30 -11.98 1.74 -8.76
C LYS A 30 -10.94 0.86 -9.49
N PRO A 31 -11.12 -0.47 -9.48
CA PRO A 31 -10.23 -1.35 -10.22
C PRO A 31 -10.24 -0.98 -11.71
N PRO A 32 -9.06 -0.86 -12.36
CA PRO A 32 -8.99 -0.51 -13.76
C PRO A 32 -9.74 -1.55 -14.62
N PRO A 33 -10.67 -1.13 -15.49
CA PRO A 33 -11.56 -2.07 -16.19
C PRO A 33 -10.80 -3.02 -17.13
N MET A 34 -9.64 -2.58 -17.65
CA MET A 34 -8.80 -3.38 -18.55
C MET A 34 -8.19 -4.63 -17.89
N PHE A 35 -8.10 -4.68 -16.56
CA PHE A 35 -7.54 -5.85 -15.86
C PHE A 35 -8.52 -7.03 -15.79
N GLY A 36 -9.83 -6.80 -15.96
CA GLY A 36 -10.82 -7.86 -15.98
C GLY A 36 -10.77 -8.75 -14.73
N LEU A 37 -10.72 -8.16 -13.54
CA LEU A 37 -10.57 -8.90 -12.28
C LEU A 37 -11.76 -9.86 -12.05
N SER A 38 -11.43 -11.10 -11.64
CA SER A 38 -12.39 -12.10 -11.19
C SER A 38 -13.11 -11.68 -9.90
N ALA A 39 -14.13 -12.43 -9.47
CA ALA A 39 -14.82 -12.15 -8.22
C ALA A 39 -13.87 -12.19 -7.00
N ASP A 40 -13.01 -13.21 -6.94
CA ASP A 40 -12.04 -13.38 -5.85
C ASP A 40 -10.98 -12.27 -5.87
N GLU A 41 -10.49 -11.92 -7.06
CA GLU A 41 -9.54 -10.82 -7.23
C GLU A 41 -10.15 -9.47 -6.87
N ARG A 42 -11.42 -9.23 -7.19
CA ARG A 42 -12.13 -8.02 -6.72
C ARG A 42 -12.24 -7.99 -5.21
N GLY A 43 -12.57 -9.10 -4.58
CA GLY A 43 -12.59 -9.19 -3.12
C GLY A 43 -11.24 -8.84 -2.48
N LEU A 44 -10.14 -9.33 -3.06
CA LEU A 44 -8.78 -8.98 -2.64
C LEU A 44 -8.47 -7.50 -2.87
N TYR A 45 -8.85 -6.95 -4.02
CA TYR A 45 -8.66 -5.53 -4.35
C TYR A 45 -9.38 -4.61 -3.35
N ASP A 46 -10.65 -4.91 -3.07
CA ASP A 46 -11.48 -4.16 -2.13
C ASP A 46 -10.94 -4.26 -0.71
N HIS A 47 -10.44 -5.44 -0.31
CA HIS A 47 -9.80 -5.64 0.99
C HIS A 47 -8.52 -4.79 1.16
N ILE A 48 -7.66 -4.74 0.14
CA ILE A 48 -6.45 -3.91 0.16
C ILE A 48 -6.84 -2.42 0.26
N CYS A 49 -7.78 -1.96 -0.57
CA CYS A 49 -8.26 -0.59 -0.54
C CYS A 49 -8.90 -0.21 0.81
N GLN A 50 -9.68 -1.12 1.40
CA GLN A 50 -10.25 -0.93 2.74
C GLN A 50 -9.14 -0.82 3.80
N THR A 51 -8.13 -1.68 3.75
CA THR A 51 -7.01 -1.66 4.71
C THR A 51 -6.22 -0.37 4.61
N LEU A 52 -5.96 0.12 3.39
CA LEU A 52 -5.28 1.40 3.16
C LEU A 52 -6.08 2.58 3.71
N ARG A 53 -7.42 2.59 3.51
CA ARG A 53 -8.31 3.61 4.10
C ARG A 53 -8.26 3.59 5.63
N LEU A 54 -8.38 2.40 6.24
CA LEU A 54 -8.31 2.25 7.70
C LEU A 54 -6.94 2.67 8.26
N ALA A 55 -5.88 2.49 7.49
CA ALA A 55 -4.54 2.94 7.83
C ALA A 55 -4.30 4.44 7.58
N GLY A 56 -5.28 5.18 7.04
CA GLY A 56 -5.13 6.61 6.76
C GLY A 56 -4.21 6.92 5.58
N VAL A 57 -4.00 5.98 4.66
CA VAL A 57 -3.09 6.13 3.52
C VAL A 57 -3.85 6.63 2.30
N GLU A 58 -3.46 7.77 1.75
CA GLU A 58 -3.99 8.24 0.47
C GLU A 58 -3.46 7.36 -0.68
N HIS A 59 -4.36 6.82 -1.51
CA HIS A 59 -4.00 5.82 -2.52
C HIS A 59 -4.86 5.91 -3.80
N MET A 60 -5.50 7.05 -4.05
CA MET A 60 -6.36 7.27 -5.22
C MET A 60 -5.62 7.03 -6.56
N THR A 61 -4.30 7.25 -6.59
CA THR A 61 -3.45 7.02 -7.77
C THR A 61 -2.89 5.60 -7.86
N ALA A 62 -3.05 4.77 -6.82
CA ALA A 62 -2.45 3.44 -6.74
C ALA A 62 -3.29 2.33 -7.41
N GLY A 63 -4.30 2.69 -8.21
CA GLY A 63 -5.26 1.72 -8.75
C GLY A 63 -4.63 0.62 -9.61
N MET A 64 -3.67 0.97 -10.49
CA MET A 64 -2.93 0.00 -11.31
C MET A 64 -1.96 -0.86 -10.48
N PRO A 65 -1.07 -0.29 -9.64
CA PRO A 65 -0.20 -1.08 -8.76
C PRO A 65 -0.96 -2.08 -7.89
N ILE A 66 -2.10 -1.68 -7.30
CA ILE A 66 -2.92 -2.58 -6.49
C ILE A 66 -3.47 -3.73 -7.34
N ALA A 67 -3.96 -3.44 -8.56
CA ALA A 67 -4.48 -4.48 -9.45
C ALA A 67 -3.40 -5.50 -9.87
N ILE A 68 -2.17 -5.05 -10.12
CA ILE A 68 -1.02 -5.92 -10.40
C ILE A 68 -0.76 -6.83 -9.20
N ILE A 69 -0.65 -6.26 -8.00
CA ILE A 69 -0.39 -7.02 -6.76
C ILE A 69 -1.48 -8.06 -6.52
N VAL A 70 -2.75 -7.70 -6.70
CA VAL A 70 -3.90 -8.61 -6.55
C VAL A 70 -3.77 -9.81 -7.48
N ARG A 71 -3.51 -9.60 -8.77
CA ARG A 71 -3.39 -10.70 -9.73
C ARG A 71 -2.17 -11.57 -9.44
N THR A 72 -1.02 -10.97 -9.16
CA THR A 72 0.18 -11.73 -8.78
C THR A 72 -0.05 -12.56 -7.52
N PHE A 73 -0.79 -12.03 -6.54
CA PHE A 73 -1.15 -12.76 -5.32
C PHE A 73 -2.13 -13.92 -5.60
N ALA A 74 -3.16 -13.68 -6.41
CA ALA A 74 -4.10 -14.72 -6.80
C ALA A 74 -3.42 -15.86 -7.57
N ASP A 75 -2.49 -15.55 -8.47
CA ASP A 75 -1.73 -16.56 -9.22
C ASP A 75 -0.73 -17.31 -8.31
N TRP A 76 -0.15 -16.63 -7.32
CA TRP A 76 0.69 -17.28 -6.32
C TRP A 76 -0.09 -18.29 -5.49
N LEU A 77 -1.31 -17.96 -5.05
CA LEU A 77 -2.18 -18.90 -4.33
C LEU A 77 -2.50 -20.14 -5.16
N LYS A 78 -2.77 -19.99 -6.46
CA LYS A 78 -2.97 -21.14 -7.37
C LYS A 78 -1.72 -22.01 -7.46
N ALA A 79 -0.55 -21.40 -7.64
CA ALA A 79 0.72 -22.12 -7.71
C ALA A 79 1.04 -22.86 -6.40
N SER A 80 0.77 -22.24 -5.25
CA SER A 80 0.92 -22.88 -3.94
C SER A 80 -0.03 -24.06 -3.75
N ALA A 81 -1.29 -23.94 -4.18
CA ALA A 81 -2.24 -25.06 -4.13
C ALA A 81 -1.79 -26.24 -4.99
N GLU A 82 -1.29 -25.96 -6.20
CA GLU A 82 -0.72 -26.97 -7.11
C GLU A 82 0.50 -27.67 -6.50
N CYS A 83 1.38 -26.92 -5.81
CA CYS A 83 2.50 -27.46 -5.07
C CYS A 83 2.09 -28.40 -3.93
N GLU A 84 0.96 -28.10 -3.25
CA GLU A 84 0.43 -28.92 -2.16
C GLU A 84 -0.24 -30.20 -2.68
N GLU A 85 -0.99 -30.11 -3.77
CA GLU A 85 -1.73 -31.24 -4.35
C GLU A 85 -0.83 -32.20 -5.14
N LYS A 86 0.00 -31.67 -6.04
CA LYS A 86 0.77 -32.44 -7.02
C LYS A 86 2.23 -32.64 -6.62
N GLY A 87 2.66 -31.98 -5.56
CA GLY A 87 4.04 -31.98 -5.09
C GLY A 87 4.94 -30.99 -5.85
N ARG A 88 6.09 -30.68 -5.27
CA ARG A 88 6.99 -29.61 -5.75
C ARG A 88 8.07 -30.09 -6.72
N THR A 89 8.36 -31.38 -6.74
CA THR A 89 9.45 -31.98 -7.52
C THR A 89 8.93 -33.09 -8.41
N GLN A 90 9.39 -33.12 -9.65
CA GLN A 90 9.21 -34.27 -10.54
C GLN A 90 10.56 -34.94 -10.80
N THR A 91 10.56 -36.26 -10.92
CA THR A 91 11.74 -37.00 -11.37
C THR A 91 11.65 -37.17 -12.88
N SER A 92 12.66 -36.70 -13.60
CA SER A 92 12.76 -36.91 -15.04
C SER A 92 12.92 -38.40 -15.37
N LYS A 93 12.68 -38.78 -16.63
CA LYS A 93 12.98 -40.14 -17.12
C LYS A 93 14.45 -40.54 -16.97
N THR A 94 15.36 -39.56 -16.81
CA THR A 94 16.79 -39.75 -16.62
C THR A 94 17.20 -39.81 -15.14
N GLY A 95 16.24 -39.79 -14.21
CA GLY A 95 16.48 -39.94 -12.77
C GLY A 95 16.81 -38.65 -12.01
N TRP A 96 16.84 -37.50 -12.70
CA TRP A 96 17.12 -36.21 -12.06
C TRP A 96 15.85 -35.60 -11.50
N ALA A 97 15.89 -35.15 -10.24
CA ALA A 97 14.79 -34.40 -9.64
C ALA A 97 14.85 -32.94 -10.10
N THR A 98 13.80 -32.49 -10.77
CA THR A 98 13.65 -31.09 -11.20
C THR A 98 12.42 -30.48 -10.52
N PRO A 99 12.44 -29.17 -10.24
CA PRO A 99 11.24 -28.48 -9.80
C PRO A 99 10.13 -28.61 -10.85
N THR A 100 8.91 -28.68 -10.38
CA THR A 100 7.72 -28.62 -11.24
C THR A 100 7.47 -27.17 -11.67
N PRO A 101 6.78 -26.93 -12.81
CA PRO A 101 6.53 -25.57 -13.29
C PRO A 101 5.82 -24.68 -12.26
N TRP A 102 4.83 -25.22 -11.54
CA TRP A 102 4.12 -24.50 -10.48
C TRP A 102 5.00 -24.20 -9.26
N ALA A 103 6.00 -25.02 -8.95
CA ALA A 103 6.97 -24.72 -7.88
C ALA A 103 7.92 -23.58 -8.26
N ASP A 104 8.33 -23.49 -9.53
CA ASP A 104 9.11 -22.36 -10.02
C ASP A 104 8.27 -21.07 -10.05
N ASP A 105 7.01 -21.16 -10.47
CA ASP A 105 6.07 -20.04 -10.42
C ASP A 105 5.77 -19.58 -8.98
N GLU A 106 5.54 -20.51 -8.05
CA GLU A 106 5.36 -20.21 -6.63
C GLU A 106 6.54 -19.38 -6.10
N LYS A 107 7.77 -19.83 -6.39
CA LYS A 107 9.00 -19.14 -5.97
C LYS A 107 9.11 -17.76 -6.61
N ARG A 108 8.90 -17.66 -7.93
CA ARG A 108 9.03 -16.41 -8.69
C ARG A 108 8.00 -15.37 -8.23
N LEU A 109 6.72 -15.75 -8.17
CA LEU A 109 5.64 -14.86 -7.77
C LEU A 109 5.81 -14.39 -6.32
N LYS A 110 6.26 -15.27 -5.41
CA LYS A 110 6.60 -14.88 -4.03
C LYS A 110 7.71 -13.84 -3.98
N MET A 111 8.75 -13.99 -4.79
CA MET A 111 9.83 -12.99 -4.88
C MET A 111 9.34 -11.66 -5.45
N GLU A 112 8.52 -11.69 -6.51
CA GLU A 112 7.91 -10.49 -7.08
C GLU A 112 7.06 -9.77 -6.03
N LEU A 113 6.13 -10.46 -5.36
CA LEU A 113 5.32 -9.89 -4.28
C LEU A 113 6.18 -9.26 -3.19
N GLY A 114 7.26 -9.93 -2.78
CA GLY A 114 8.21 -9.40 -1.79
C GLY A 114 8.85 -8.06 -2.20
N GLN A 115 9.00 -7.80 -3.51
CA GLN A 115 9.52 -6.52 -4.03
C GLN A 115 8.43 -5.47 -4.19
N TRP A 116 7.21 -5.84 -4.56
CA TRP A 116 6.10 -4.92 -4.83
C TRP A 116 5.40 -4.44 -3.54
N LEU A 117 5.20 -5.32 -2.55
CA LEU A 117 4.47 -4.98 -1.31
C LEU A 117 5.11 -3.80 -0.53
N PRO A 118 6.44 -3.74 -0.34
CA PRO A 118 7.06 -2.59 0.32
C PRO A 118 6.88 -1.30 -0.48
N LYS A 119 6.96 -1.36 -1.81
CA LYS A 119 6.80 -0.18 -2.68
C LYS A 119 5.38 0.37 -2.66
N ALA A 120 4.38 -0.48 -2.43
CA ALA A 120 2.97 -0.11 -2.34
C ALA A 120 2.49 0.24 -0.92
N CYS A 121 3.40 0.37 0.06
CA CYS A 121 3.06 0.65 1.46
C CYS A 121 2.21 -0.43 2.16
N LEU A 122 2.25 -1.67 1.65
CA LEU A 122 1.47 -2.80 2.16
C LEU A 122 2.22 -3.62 3.21
N THR A 123 3.35 -3.13 3.73
CA THR A 123 4.08 -3.75 4.83
C THR A 123 4.27 -2.77 5.97
N ILE A 124 4.38 -3.28 7.20
CA ILE A 124 4.56 -2.45 8.40
C ILE A 124 5.77 -1.50 8.24
N PRO A 125 6.95 -1.96 7.77
CA PRO A 125 8.10 -1.07 7.62
C PRO A 125 7.91 0.01 6.56
N SER A 126 7.27 -0.28 5.43
CA SER A 126 7.08 0.73 4.38
C SER A 126 6.03 1.77 4.80
N LEU A 127 4.97 1.35 5.49
CA LEU A 127 3.98 2.26 6.05
C LEU A 127 4.58 3.19 7.11
N ALA A 128 5.39 2.65 8.02
CA ALA A 128 6.08 3.45 9.03
C ALA A 128 7.04 4.46 8.40
N ARG A 129 7.76 4.07 7.34
CA ARG A 129 8.63 4.96 6.57
C ARG A 129 7.84 6.10 5.93
N VAL A 130 6.76 5.80 5.19
CA VAL A 130 5.96 6.85 4.56
C VAL A 130 5.37 7.81 5.58
N ARG A 131 4.83 7.32 6.70
CA ARG A 131 4.33 8.21 7.76
C ARG A 131 5.41 9.13 8.33
N LYS A 132 6.63 8.62 8.49
CA LYS A 132 7.78 9.42 8.93
C LYS A 132 8.18 10.46 7.88
N ASP A 133 8.24 10.06 6.62
CA ASP A 133 8.67 10.92 5.51
C ASP A 133 7.62 11.99 5.17
N THR A 134 6.33 11.67 5.34
CA THR A 134 5.22 12.61 5.11
C THR A 134 5.11 13.66 6.22
N GLY A 135 5.40 13.33 7.49
CA GLY A 135 5.55 14.30 8.60
C GLY A 135 4.40 15.31 8.80
N GLU A 136 4.53 16.22 9.79
CA GLU A 136 3.53 17.28 10.07
C GLU A 136 3.37 18.31 8.94
N LYS A 137 4.30 18.32 7.96
CA LYS A 137 4.33 19.24 6.81
C LYS A 137 3.97 18.57 5.48
N GLY A 138 3.29 17.42 5.54
CA GLY A 138 2.83 16.69 4.35
C GLY A 138 1.59 17.27 3.69
N GLY A 139 1.02 18.35 4.22
CA GLY A 139 0.25 19.26 3.40
C GLY A 139 1.23 19.89 2.43
N GLN A 140 0.95 19.80 1.12
CA GLN A 140 1.56 20.69 0.14
C GLN A 140 1.34 22.11 0.66
N ASP A 141 2.31 22.66 1.39
CA ASP A 141 2.33 24.06 1.81
C ASP A 141 2.05 24.80 0.52
N ASP A 142 0.99 25.59 0.54
CA ASP A 142 0.42 26.22 -0.62
C ASP A 142 1.51 27.13 -1.22
N LEU A 143 2.31 26.59 -2.15
CA LEU A 143 3.51 27.21 -2.71
C LEU A 143 3.20 28.53 -3.42
N PHE A 144 1.90 28.78 -3.63
CA PHE A 144 1.35 29.98 -4.24
C PHE A 144 0.58 30.86 -3.25
N ALA A 145 0.40 30.46 -1.98
CA ALA A 145 -0.24 31.33 -0.97
C ALA A 145 0.54 32.63 -0.78
N ASP A 146 1.87 32.57 -0.79
CA ASP A 146 2.72 33.76 -0.76
C ASP A 146 2.56 34.61 -2.04
N LEU A 147 2.40 33.97 -3.21
CA LEU A 147 2.18 34.68 -4.48
C LEU A 147 0.79 35.35 -4.53
N VAL A 148 -0.24 34.67 -4.04
CA VAL A 148 -1.63 35.17 -3.96
C VAL A 148 -1.73 36.33 -2.96
N ASN A 149 -1.08 36.20 -1.80
CA ASN A 149 -0.99 37.30 -0.84
C ASN A 149 -0.25 38.50 -1.42
N HIS A 150 0.85 38.29 -2.16
CA HIS A 150 1.60 39.37 -2.77
C HIS A 150 0.82 40.09 -3.90
N ALA A 151 -0.04 39.36 -4.63
CA ALA A 151 -0.93 39.92 -5.64
C ALA A 151 -2.09 40.73 -5.01
N GLY A 152 -2.61 40.30 -3.86
CA GLY A 152 -3.64 41.02 -3.11
C GLY A 152 -3.16 42.32 -2.45
N THR A 153 -1.84 42.45 -2.22
CA THR A 153 -1.24 43.65 -1.59
C THR A 153 -0.79 44.73 -2.58
N LEU A 154 -0.86 44.49 -3.90
CA LEU A 154 -0.56 45.53 -4.88
C LEU A 154 -1.75 46.52 -4.96
N PRO A 155 -1.53 47.84 -4.72
CA PRO A 155 -2.58 48.81 -4.94
C PRO A 155 -2.96 48.77 -6.42
N ALA A 156 -4.26 48.62 -6.70
CA ALA A 156 -4.80 48.73 -8.04
C ALA A 156 -4.26 50.02 -8.67
N SER A 157 -3.44 49.88 -9.71
CA SER A 157 -2.91 51.02 -10.46
C SER A 157 -4.12 51.83 -10.94
N ALA A 158 -4.36 52.95 -10.27
CA ALA A 158 -5.42 53.87 -10.62
C ALA A 158 -5.09 54.40 -12.02
N SER A 159 -5.80 53.87 -13.01
CA SER A 159 -5.81 54.39 -14.37
C SER A 159 -6.21 55.87 -14.27
N ARG A 160 -5.23 56.76 -14.51
CA ARG A 160 -5.51 58.18 -14.77
C ARG A 160 -5.66 58.35 -16.27
N HIS A 161 -6.83 58.87 -16.63
CA HIS A 161 -7.19 59.45 -17.92
C HIS A 161 -6.18 60.50 -18.39
#